data_AF-A0ABC8S3Y3-F1
#
_entry.id   AF-A0ABC8S3Y3-F1
#
_cell.length_a   1.000
_cell.length_b   1.000
_cell.length_c   1.000
_cell.angle_alpha   90.00
_cell.angle_beta   90.00
_cell.angle_gamma   90.00
#
_symmetry.space_group_name_H-M   'P 1'
#
loop_
_entity.id
_entity.type
_entity.pdbx_description
1 polymer ?
#
loop_
_entity_poly.entity_id
_entity_poly.type
_entity_poly.pdbx_seq_one_letter_code
_entity_poly.pdbx_strand_id
1 'polypeptide(L)'
;MKAPTYGKLITILSIDGGGIRGIIPGTVLAYLESQLQELNGKDARLADYFDVIAGTSTGGLVTAMLTAPNENNRPLFAAKDIKPFYLEHSPKIFPQKR
;
A
#
# COMPACT_ATOMS: atom_id res chain seq x y z
N MET A 1 11.82 14.66 -13.94
CA MET A 1 10.90 14.34 -12.83
C MET A 1 9.47 14.45 -13.37
N LYS A 2 8.59 13.49 -13.10
CA LYS A 2 7.17 13.59 -13.48
C LYS A 2 6.56 14.81 -12.78
N ALA A 3 5.65 15.52 -13.47
CA ALA A 3 4.88 16.58 -12.86
C ALA A 3 3.95 15.98 -11.77
N PRO A 4 3.62 16.74 -10.71
CA PRO A 4 2.71 16.26 -9.67
C PRO A 4 1.36 15.86 -10.24
N THR A 5 0.79 14.79 -9.70
CA THR A 5 -0.47 14.18 -10.16
C THR A 5 -1.66 15.09 -9.84
N TYR A 6 -1.58 15.87 -8.75
CA TYR A 6 -2.58 16.88 -8.37
C TYR A 6 -1.94 18.18 -7.85
N GLY A 7 -2.19 19.30 -8.53
CA GLY A 7 -1.74 20.63 -8.08
C GLY A 7 -0.22 20.88 -8.25
N LYS A 8 0.35 21.79 -7.43
CA LYS A 8 1.77 22.16 -7.46
C LYS A 8 2.63 21.44 -6.41
N LEU A 9 2.03 20.57 -5.61
CA LEU A 9 2.71 19.90 -4.49
C LEU A 9 3.06 18.47 -4.88
N ILE A 10 4.26 18.02 -4.49
CA ILE A 10 4.67 16.63 -4.62
C ILE A 10 4.24 15.86 -3.37
N THR A 11 3.53 14.76 -3.54
CA THR A 11 3.05 13.90 -2.44
C THR A 11 3.89 12.63 -2.34
N ILE A 12 4.36 12.31 -1.13
CA ILE A 12 5.25 11.17 -0.87
C ILE A 12 4.66 10.32 0.26
N LEU A 13 4.54 9.02 0.02
CA LEU A 13 4.23 8.01 1.02
C LEU A 13 5.47 7.15 1.28
N SER A 14 5.93 7.10 2.54
CA SER A 14 7.03 6.24 2.99
C SER A 14 6.53 5.21 3.99
N ILE A 15 6.88 3.94 3.80
CA ILE A 15 6.44 2.82 4.63
C ILE A 15 7.65 2.11 5.23
N ASP A 16 7.76 2.15 6.55
CA ASP A 16 8.84 1.51 7.28
C ASP A 16 8.76 -0.02 7.23
N GLY A 17 9.93 -0.66 7.37
CA GLY A 17 10.03 -2.10 7.57
C GLY A 17 9.60 -2.52 8.97
N GLY A 18 9.32 -3.81 9.18
CA GLY A 18 8.92 -4.28 10.50
C GLY A 18 8.63 -5.77 10.66
N GLY A 19 8.92 -6.60 9.66
CA GLY A 19 8.55 -8.02 9.67
C GLY A 19 7.03 -8.17 9.67
N ILE A 20 6.49 -9.03 10.54
CA ILE A 20 5.04 -9.21 10.67
C ILE A 20 4.30 -7.93 11.11
N ARG A 21 5.00 -6.95 11.70
CA ARG A 21 4.41 -5.67 12.12
C ARG A 21 3.97 -4.79 10.95
N GLY A 22 4.21 -5.19 9.69
CA GLY A 22 3.63 -4.55 8.50
C GLY A 22 2.09 -4.46 8.51
N ILE A 23 1.41 -5.26 9.35
CA ILE A 23 -0.03 -5.14 9.61
C ILE A 23 -0.40 -3.76 10.19
N ILE A 24 0.48 -3.13 10.98
CA ILE A 24 0.24 -1.81 11.59
C ILE A 24 0.10 -0.73 10.51
N PRO A 25 1.12 -0.45 9.66
CA PRO A 25 0.95 0.50 8.57
C PRO A 25 -0.11 0.04 7.57
N GLY A 26 -0.26 -1.26 7.31
CA GLY A 26 -1.34 -1.78 6.45
C GLY A 26 -2.75 -1.39 6.93
N THR A 27 -2.97 -1.35 8.25
CA THR A 27 -4.27 -0.94 8.83
C THR A 27 -4.50 0.57 8.66
N VAL A 28 -3.46 1.39 8.89
CA VAL A 28 -3.54 2.84 8.69
C VAL A 28 -3.80 3.18 7.22
N LEU A 29 -3.11 2.50 6.30
CA LEU A 29 -3.27 2.68 4.86
C LEU A 29 -4.66 2.25 4.38
N ALA A 30 -5.21 1.17 4.93
CA ALA A 30 -6.58 0.74 4.62
C ALA A 30 -7.61 1.81 5.03
N TYR A 31 -7.44 2.40 6.21
CA TYR A 31 -8.30 3.49 6.66
C TYR A 31 -8.15 4.73 5.77
N LEU A 32 -6.91 5.16 5.49
CA LEU A 32 -6.65 6.30 4.60
C LEU A 32 -7.30 6.10 3.22
N GLU A 33 -7.13 4.93 2.61
CA GLU A 33 -7.71 4.63 1.31
C GLU A 33 -9.25 4.63 1.36
N SER A 34 -9.86 4.14 2.45
CA SER A 34 -11.33 4.21 2.61
C SER A 34 -11.85 5.64 2.69
N GLN A 35 -11.14 6.54 3.37
CA GLN A 35 -11.52 7.96 3.45
C GLN A 35 -11.41 8.65 2.07
N LEU A 36 -10.38 8.30 1.29
CA LEU A 36 -10.25 8.78 -0.09
C LEU A 36 -11.37 8.23 -0.99
N GLN A 37 -11.77 6.97 -0.79
CA GLN A 37 -12.88 6.36 -1.52
C GLN A 37 -14.24 6.98 -1.17
N GLU A 38 -14.46 7.38 0.08
CA GLU A 38 -15.66 8.12 0.49
C GLU A 38 -15.75 9.48 -0.22
N LEU A 39 -14.61 10.15 -0.43
CA LEU A 39 -14.55 11.48 -1.06
C LEU A 39 -14.56 11.44 -2.60
N ASN A 40 -13.95 10.43 -3.21
CA ASN A 40 -13.65 10.42 -4.64
C ASN A 40 -14.18 9.17 -5.39
N GLY A 41 -14.82 8.25 -4.68
CA GLY A 41 -15.42 7.04 -5.24
C GLY A 41 -14.64 5.76 -4.96
N LYS A 42 -15.34 4.62 -5.01
CA LYS A 42 -14.84 3.28 -4.66
C LYS A 42 -13.59 2.80 -5.40
N ASP A 43 -13.31 3.37 -6.56
CA ASP A 43 -12.18 2.98 -7.41
C ASP A 43 -10.90 3.75 -7.09
N ALA A 44 -10.97 4.76 -6.22
CA ALA A 44 -9.82 5.49 -5.70
C ALA A 44 -8.83 4.53 -5.00
N ARG A 45 -7.54 4.71 -5.30
CA ARG A 45 -6.43 3.96 -4.73
C ARG A 45 -5.33 4.90 -4.28
N LEU A 46 -4.53 4.49 -3.30
CA LEU A 46 -3.41 5.31 -2.81
C LEU A 46 -2.46 5.75 -3.93
N ALA A 47 -2.22 4.90 -4.94
CA ALA A 47 -1.39 5.22 -6.10
C ALA A 47 -1.91 6.38 -6.98
N ASP A 48 -3.17 6.78 -6.82
CA ASP A 48 -3.75 7.92 -7.55
C ASP A 48 -3.37 9.27 -6.91
N TYR A 49 -3.00 9.25 -5.63
CA TYR A 49 -2.79 10.47 -4.82
C TYR A 49 -1.32 10.71 -4.47
N PHE A 50 -0.48 9.68 -4.53
CA PHE A 50 0.93 9.75 -4.18
C PHE A 50 1.80 9.68 -5.43
N ASP A 51 2.57 10.75 -5.69
CA ASP A 51 3.54 10.79 -6.78
C ASP A 51 4.69 9.79 -6.57
N VAL A 52 5.05 9.57 -5.30
CA VAL A 52 6.09 8.62 -4.90
C VAL A 52 5.57 7.77 -3.75
N ILE A 53 5.67 6.46 -3.90
CA ILE A 53 5.47 5.49 -2.82
C ILE A 53 6.76 4.71 -2.66
N ALA A 54 7.32 4.72 -1.45
CA ALA A 54 8.55 4.03 -1.11
C ALA A 54 8.35 3.19 0.15
N GLY A 55 9.10 2.10 0.26
CA GLY A 55 9.09 1.29 1.46
C GLY A 55 10.30 0.38 1.55
N THR A 56 10.71 0.05 2.78
CA THR A 56 11.87 -0.81 3.05
C THR A 56 11.44 -2.13 3.66
N SER A 57 12.05 -3.25 3.24
CA SER A 57 11.71 -4.59 3.73
C SER A 57 10.21 -4.89 3.55
N THR A 58 9.50 -5.26 4.62
CA THR A 58 8.04 -5.40 4.67
C THR A 58 7.30 -4.21 4.07
N GLY A 59 7.78 -2.99 4.31
CA GLY A 59 7.22 -1.77 3.71
C GLY A 59 7.35 -1.77 2.19
N GLY A 60 8.47 -2.29 1.66
CA GLY A 60 8.68 -2.44 0.21
C GLY A 60 7.77 -3.48 -0.42
N LEU A 61 7.46 -4.57 0.30
CA LEU A 61 6.45 -5.54 -0.13
C LEU A 61 5.07 -4.88 -0.22
N VAL A 62 4.69 -4.09 0.79
CA VAL A 62 3.43 -3.32 0.77
C VAL A 62 3.43 -2.31 -0.39
N THR A 63 4.52 -1.59 -0.61
CA THR A 63 4.67 -0.68 -1.76
C THR A 63 4.44 -1.41 -3.08
N ALA A 64 5.03 -2.60 -3.27
CA ALA A 64 4.83 -3.39 -4.48
C ALA A 64 3.37 -3.81 -4.66
N MET A 65 2.70 -4.26 -3.60
CA MET A 65 1.27 -4.62 -3.66
C MET A 65 0.39 -3.43 -4.08
N LEU A 66 0.68 -2.22 -3.59
CA LEU A 66 -0.09 -1.01 -3.85
C LEU A 66 0.22 -0.33 -5.20
N THR A 67 1.29 -0.74 -5.89
CA THR A 67 1.76 -0.05 -7.12
C THR A 67 1.90 -0.94 -8.33
N ALA A 68 2.00 -2.27 -8.16
CA ALA A 68 2.05 -3.20 -9.28
C ALA A 68 0.73 -3.14 -10.08
N PRO A 69 0.79 -2.89 -11.40
CA PRO A 69 -0.40 -2.79 -12.23
C PRO A 69 -1.01 -4.17 -12.50
N ASN A 70 -2.33 -4.25 -12.53
CA ASN A 70 -3.11 -5.35 -13.09
C ASN A 70 -3.37 -5.14 -14.59
N GLU A 71 -4.15 -6.03 -15.21
CA GLU A 71 -4.50 -5.98 -16.65
C GLU A 71 -5.19 -4.68 -17.08
N ASN A 72 -5.86 -3.99 -16.14
CA ASN A 72 -6.53 -2.71 -16.37
C ASN A 72 -5.65 -1.50 -16.02
N ASN A 73 -4.33 -1.71 -15.82
CA ASN A 73 -3.37 -0.69 -15.43
C ASN A 73 -3.75 0.03 -14.11
N ARG A 74 -4.37 -0.71 -13.18
CA ARG A 74 -4.71 -0.27 -11.81
C ARG A 74 -3.90 -1.06 -10.78
N PRO A 75 -3.68 -0.56 -9.56
CA PRO A 75 -3.08 -1.33 -8.49
C PRO A 75 -3.72 -2.72 -8.32
N LEU A 76 -2.88 -3.75 -8.27
CA LEU A 76 -3.31 -5.14 -8.13
C LEU A 76 -4.03 -5.38 -6.79
N PHE A 77 -3.59 -4.70 -5.73
CA PHE A 77 -4.19 -4.78 -4.40
C PHE A 77 -4.73 -3.42 -3.97
N ALA A 78 -5.85 -3.44 -3.24
CA ALA A 78 -6.30 -2.31 -2.44
C ALA A 78 -5.58 -2.36 -1.07
N ALA A 79 -5.52 -1.23 -0.37
CA ALA A 79 -4.86 -1.14 0.93
C ALA A 79 -5.51 -2.06 1.98
N LYS A 80 -6.83 -2.27 1.88
CA LYS A 80 -7.56 -3.22 2.74
C LYS A 80 -7.09 -4.67 2.61
N ASP A 81 -6.46 -5.04 1.49
CA ASP A 81 -6.02 -6.41 1.20
C ASP A 81 -4.68 -6.75 1.86
N ILE A 82 -3.93 -5.74 2.34
CA ILE A 82 -2.62 -5.92 2.98
C ILE A 82 -2.73 -6.77 4.26
N LYS A 83 -3.72 -6.47 5.12
CA LYS A 83 -3.91 -7.21 6.37
C LYS A 83 -4.26 -8.69 6.10
N PRO A 84 -5.26 -9.02 5.26
CA PRO A 84 -5.53 -10.40 4.85
C PRO A 84 -4.29 -11.12 4.31
N PHE A 85 -3.52 -10.48 3.43
CA PHE A 85 -2.28 -11.04 2.90
C PHE A 85 -1.30 -11.45 4.00
N TYR A 86 -1.06 -10.58 4.99
CA TYR A 86 -0.18 -10.94 6.11
C TYR A 86 -0.76 -12.04 6.98
N LEU A 87 -2.07 -12.04 7.25
CA LEU A 87 -2.69 -13.11 8.05
C LEU A 87 -2.55 -14.47 7.37
N GLU A 88 -2.71 -14.53 6.05
CA GLU A 88 -2.61 -15.77 5.29
C GLU A 88 -1.16 -16.25 5.11
N HIS A 89 -0.25 -15.35 4.73
CA HIS A 89 1.09 -15.73 4.29
C HIS A 89 2.14 -15.64 5.40
N SER A 90 1.88 -14.94 6.50
CA SER A 90 2.89 -14.76 7.56
C SER A 90 3.45 -16.05 8.14
N PRO A 91 2.71 -17.16 8.34
CA PRO A 91 3.31 -18.39 8.85
C PRO A 91 4.32 -19.02 7.88
N LYS A 92 4.15 -18.76 6.57
CA LYS A 92 5.05 -19.25 5.50
C LYS A 92 6.24 -18.30 5.31
N ILE A 93 6.02 -16.99 5.41
CA ILE A 93 7.05 -15.96 5.26
C ILE A 93 7.95 -15.90 6.50
N PHE A 94 7.37 -16.06 7.69
CA PHE A 94 8.04 -16.02 8.99
C PHE A 94 7.84 -17.35 9.74
N PRO A 95 8.38 -18.48 9.22
CA PRO A 95 8.22 -19.77 9.88
C PRO A 95 8.89 -19.75 11.26
N GLN A 96 8.16 -20.16 12.29
CA GLN A 96 8.77 -20.41 13.60
C GLN A 96 9.60 -21.69 13.50
N LYS A 97 10.93 -21.55 13.59
CA LYS A 97 11.80 -22.69 13.86
C LYS A 97 11.48 -23.16 15.29
N ARG A 98 10.95 -24.37 15.41
CA ARG A 98 10.91 -25.11 16.68
C ARG A 98 12.32 -25.55 17.05
#